data_AF-A0A1F3EZT8-F1
#
_entry.id   AF-A0A1F3EZT8-F1
#
_cell.length_a   1.000
_cell.length_b   1.000
_cell.length_c   1.000
_cell.angle_alpha   90.00
_cell.angle_beta   90.00
_cell.angle_gamma   90.00
#
_symmetry.space_group_name_H-M   'P 1'
#
loop_
_entity.id
_entity.type
_entity.pdbx_description
1 polymer ?
#
loop_
_entity_poly.entity_id
_entity_poly.type
_entity_poly.pdbx_seq_one_letter_code
_entity_poly.pdbx_strand_id
1 'polypeptide(L)'
;MNKRDFIKSSVFAGIGLMSFGQVSGSQKPKKSTGYKHWVWENPNHTEEENHIKERFRRFYEAGIRGMFFESDSENHFRIAKSVGLEAHRWMWTLNRGEKEVLENHPDWYAVSRKGLSCATHPPYVGYYRWLCPSKPEVQEYLKNQVKMILEKDNIDGIHLDYVRFCDVILPVNLWQGYKIDQSRELPEYDFCYCETCRAKYKAEYGVDPLEIEHPDQSPSWRKFRYERVNSLVNQLAEIAHQKKKVITAAVFPTPEIARRIVRQDWTNWNLDGVCPMIYHGFYREPVTWIGDAVEEGIHFLNGKFPVYAGLYLPDFKSDAELDKGIKTALQHGASGISLFGEVDEKVLGILKKALSEL
;
A
#
# COMPACT_ATOMS: atom_id res chain seq x y z
N MET A 1 13.96 -13.08 47.50
CA MET A 1 12.54 -12.85 47.83
C MET A 1 11.68 -13.45 46.72
N ASN A 2 10.61 -14.17 47.12
CA ASN A 2 9.91 -15.20 46.36
C ASN A 2 8.84 -14.64 45.40
N LYS A 3 8.66 -15.31 44.26
CA LYS A 3 7.55 -15.13 43.30
C LYS A 3 6.24 -15.63 43.94
N ARG A 4 5.39 -14.76 44.52
CA ARG A 4 3.98 -15.12 44.82
C ARG A 4 2.99 -14.03 45.29
N ASP A 5 3.13 -12.75 44.91
CA ASP A 5 2.19 -11.70 45.37
C ASP A 5 1.55 -10.83 44.26
N PHE A 6 1.15 -11.42 43.13
CA PHE A 6 0.38 -10.69 42.09
C PHE A 6 -1.01 -11.28 41.81
N ILE A 7 -1.60 -11.99 42.78
CA ILE A 7 -3.00 -12.39 42.74
C ILE A 7 -3.61 -12.10 44.10
N LYS A 8 -4.13 -10.87 44.27
CA LYS A 8 -5.21 -10.46 45.19
C LYS A 8 -5.31 -8.94 45.14
N SER A 9 -6.53 -8.43 44.91
CA SER A 9 -6.91 -7.03 44.63
C SER A 9 -6.95 -6.75 43.11
N SER A 10 -8.04 -7.02 42.41
CA SER A 10 -9.23 -6.16 42.46
C SER A 10 -10.44 -6.89 41.90
N VAL A 11 -11.37 -7.29 42.77
CA VAL A 11 -12.72 -7.75 42.41
C VAL A 11 -13.69 -7.08 43.40
N PHE A 12 -14.80 -6.56 42.86
CA PHE A 12 -15.94 -5.88 43.51
C PHE A 12 -15.73 -4.39 43.86
N ALA A 13 -16.64 -3.46 43.56
CA ALA A 13 -17.91 -3.48 42.84
C ALA A 13 -18.31 -2.01 42.59
N GLY A 14 -18.95 -1.74 41.44
CA GLY A 14 -19.61 -0.47 41.17
C GLY A 14 -20.81 -0.72 40.26
N ILE A 15 -21.93 -1.08 40.88
CA ILE A 15 -23.23 -1.27 40.24
C ILE A 15 -23.75 0.10 39.82
N GLY A 16 -23.76 0.37 38.51
CA GLY A 16 -24.44 1.50 37.89
C GLY A 16 -25.38 0.97 36.81
N LEU A 17 -26.66 0.85 37.16
CA LEU A 17 -27.74 0.59 36.20
C LEU A 17 -27.83 1.76 35.22
N MET A 18 -27.34 1.57 34.00
CA MET A 18 -27.75 2.41 32.86
C MET A 18 -28.60 1.57 31.91
N SER A 19 -29.80 2.10 31.71
CA SER A 19 -30.85 1.69 30.80
C SER A 19 -30.35 1.26 29.42
N PHE A 20 -30.79 0.07 29.00
CA PHE A 20 -30.72 -0.42 27.63
C PHE A 20 -31.52 0.50 26.70
N GLY A 21 -30.82 1.43 26.04
CA GLY A 21 -31.32 2.06 24.82
C GLY A 21 -31.16 1.08 23.67
N GLN A 22 -32.25 0.78 22.96
CA GLN A 22 -32.23 0.03 21.71
C GLN A 22 -31.23 0.69 20.75
N VAL A 23 -30.10 0.04 20.53
CA VAL A 23 -29.21 0.37 19.42
C VAL A 23 -29.93 -0.10 18.17
N SER A 24 -30.57 0.84 17.49
CA SER A 24 -31.09 0.69 16.13
C SER A 24 -30.00 0.05 15.27
N GLY A 25 -30.35 -1.06 14.62
CA GLY A 25 -29.43 -1.87 13.83
C GLY A 25 -28.51 -1.03 12.97
N SER A 26 -27.21 -1.33 13.06
CA SER A 26 -26.24 -0.87 12.08
C SER A 26 -26.72 -1.30 10.71
N GLN A 27 -27.20 -0.34 9.92
CA GLN A 27 -27.37 -0.55 8.50
C GLN A 27 -25.98 -0.90 7.96
N LYS A 28 -25.79 -2.16 7.54
CA LYS A 28 -24.64 -2.54 6.73
C LYS A 28 -24.52 -1.51 5.61
N PRO A 29 -23.31 -0.98 5.33
CA PRO A 29 -23.14 -0.01 4.27
C PRO A 29 -23.72 -0.60 2.98
N LYS A 30 -24.56 0.18 2.28
CA LYS A 30 -25.12 -0.21 0.99
C LYS A 30 -23.97 -0.66 0.09
N LYS A 31 -23.91 -1.95 -0.24
CA LYS A 31 -23.00 -2.49 -1.26
C LYS A 31 -23.16 -1.63 -2.52
N SER A 32 -22.07 -1.01 -2.96
CA SER A 32 -22.04 -0.32 -4.23
C SER A 32 -22.41 -1.29 -5.36
N THR A 33 -23.06 -0.75 -6.37
CA THR A 33 -23.45 -1.45 -7.60
C THR A 33 -22.21 -1.89 -8.36
N GLY A 34 -21.84 -3.18 -8.27
CA GLY A 34 -20.77 -3.86 -9.03
C GLY A 34 -19.39 -3.89 -8.37
N TYR A 35 -18.60 -4.94 -8.67
CA TYR A 35 -17.17 -5.01 -8.33
C TYR A 35 -16.34 -4.12 -9.28
N LYS A 36 -15.24 -3.56 -8.79
CA LYS A 36 -14.31 -2.72 -9.57
C LYS A 36 -12.92 -3.36 -9.62
N HIS A 37 -12.56 -3.93 -10.77
CA HIS A 37 -11.25 -4.55 -10.97
C HIS A 37 -10.24 -3.58 -11.61
N TRP A 38 -8.96 -3.79 -11.32
CA TRP A 38 -7.85 -2.94 -11.70
C TRP A 38 -6.73 -3.75 -12.34
N VAL A 39 -6.03 -3.14 -13.29
CA VAL A 39 -4.83 -3.67 -13.93
C VAL A 39 -3.72 -2.63 -13.94
N TRP A 40 -2.48 -3.10 -14.05
CA TRP A 40 -1.27 -2.28 -14.07
C TRP A 40 -0.67 -2.33 -15.48
N GLU A 41 -0.28 -1.19 -16.01
CA GLU A 41 0.19 -1.06 -17.39
C GLU A 41 1.46 -0.22 -17.41
N ASN A 42 2.48 -0.69 -18.11
CA ASN A 42 3.60 0.15 -18.54
C ASN A 42 3.41 0.49 -20.02
N PRO A 43 2.96 1.72 -20.35
CA PRO A 43 2.68 2.14 -21.72
C PRO A 43 3.83 1.87 -22.70
N ASN A 44 3.55 1.13 -23.78
CA ASN A 44 4.47 1.06 -24.91
C ASN A 44 4.16 2.20 -25.88
N HIS A 45 4.99 3.24 -25.89
CA HIS A 45 4.81 4.42 -26.73
C HIS A 45 4.89 4.17 -28.25
N THR A 46 5.33 2.97 -28.67
CA THR A 46 5.40 2.57 -30.09
C THR A 46 4.28 1.63 -30.50
N GLU A 47 3.39 1.24 -29.57
CA GLU A 47 2.25 0.39 -29.88
C GLU A 47 1.17 1.14 -30.68
N GLU A 48 0.57 0.46 -31.64
CA GLU A 48 -0.46 1.00 -32.51
C GLU A 48 -1.79 1.21 -31.75
N GLU A 49 -2.48 2.33 -32.02
CA GLU A 49 -3.63 2.76 -31.22
C GLU A 49 -4.81 1.78 -31.25
N ASN A 50 -5.09 1.12 -32.38
CA ASN A 50 -6.16 0.12 -32.46
C ASN A 50 -5.83 -1.12 -31.64
N HIS A 51 -4.57 -1.56 -31.57
CA HIS A 51 -4.15 -2.66 -30.69
C HIS A 51 -4.36 -2.32 -29.21
N ILE A 52 -3.96 -1.11 -28.78
CA ILE A 52 -4.18 -0.62 -27.41
C ILE A 52 -5.69 -0.59 -27.10
N LYS A 53 -6.49 -0.01 -28.02
CA LYS A 53 -7.94 0.12 -27.85
C LYS A 53 -8.63 -1.24 -27.74
N GLU A 54 -8.24 -2.20 -28.56
CA GLU A 54 -8.79 -3.55 -28.52
C GLU A 54 -8.40 -4.30 -27.25
N ARG A 55 -7.15 -4.16 -26.77
CA ARG A 55 -6.74 -4.69 -25.45
C ARG A 55 -7.60 -4.09 -24.33
N PHE A 56 -7.76 -2.77 -24.30
CA PHE A 56 -8.52 -2.10 -23.24
C PHE A 56 -10.03 -2.39 -23.32
N ARG A 57 -10.61 -2.58 -24.51
CA ARG A 57 -11.99 -3.04 -24.67
C ARG A 57 -12.20 -4.42 -24.02
N ARG A 58 -11.27 -5.35 -24.28
CA ARG A 58 -11.32 -6.70 -23.67
C ARG A 58 -11.21 -6.64 -22.15
N PHE A 59 -10.38 -5.74 -21.62
CA PHE A 59 -10.32 -5.48 -20.17
C PHE A 59 -11.67 -4.99 -19.63
N TYR A 60 -12.26 -3.97 -20.25
CA TYR A 60 -13.56 -3.44 -19.82
C TYR A 60 -14.66 -4.52 -19.83
N GLU A 61 -14.72 -5.33 -20.89
CA GLU A 61 -15.66 -6.45 -21.01
C GLU A 61 -15.46 -7.53 -19.94
N ALA A 62 -14.25 -7.67 -19.41
CA ALA A 62 -13.94 -8.59 -18.31
C ALA A 62 -14.30 -8.09 -16.92
N GLY A 63 -14.84 -6.87 -16.80
CA GLY A 63 -15.18 -6.25 -15.52
C GLY A 63 -14.08 -5.35 -14.97
N ILE A 64 -12.95 -5.17 -15.68
CA ILE A 64 -11.95 -4.17 -15.30
C ILE A 64 -12.55 -2.78 -15.53
N ARG A 65 -12.29 -1.88 -14.59
CA ARG A 65 -12.87 -0.53 -14.58
C ARG A 65 -11.82 0.56 -14.37
N GLY A 66 -10.60 0.20 -13.99
CA GLY A 66 -9.52 1.17 -13.89
C GLY A 66 -8.16 0.59 -14.22
N MET A 67 -7.26 1.48 -14.62
CA MET A 67 -5.90 1.16 -15.03
C MET A 67 -4.90 2.05 -14.29
N PHE A 68 -3.82 1.44 -13.82
CA PHE A 68 -2.69 2.12 -13.20
C PHE A 68 -1.51 2.17 -14.19
N PHE A 69 -1.19 3.36 -14.70
CA PHE A 69 -0.16 3.52 -15.73
C PHE A 69 1.17 4.00 -15.16
N GLU A 70 2.25 3.26 -15.39
CA GLU A 70 3.60 3.51 -14.82
C GLU A 70 4.32 4.73 -15.38
N SER A 71 4.09 5.05 -16.66
CA SER A 71 4.67 6.20 -17.36
C SER A 71 3.57 7.15 -17.84
N ASP A 72 3.98 8.39 -18.17
CA ASP A 72 3.05 9.38 -18.72
C ASP A 72 2.81 9.09 -20.20
N SER A 73 1.57 8.80 -20.58
CA SER A 73 1.21 8.49 -21.97
C SER A 73 -0.19 8.98 -22.28
N GLU A 74 -0.28 10.18 -22.87
CA GLU A 74 -1.56 10.81 -23.17
C GLU A 74 -2.46 9.93 -24.06
N ASN A 75 -1.87 9.29 -25.07
CA ASN A 75 -2.60 8.39 -25.96
C ASN A 75 -3.24 7.23 -25.19
N HIS A 76 -2.48 6.57 -24.31
CA HIS A 76 -3.02 5.44 -23.54
C HIS A 76 -4.13 5.90 -22.58
N PHE A 77 -3.96 7.05 -21.92
CA PHE A 77 -4.98 7.58 -21.02
C PHE A 77 -6.28 7.91 -21.75
N ARG A 78 -6.18 8.59 -22.91
CA ARG A 78 -7.37 8.94 -23.71
C ARG A 78 -8.03 7.70 -24.29
N ILE A 79 -7.27 6.70 -24.75
CA ILE A 79 -7.83 5.43 -25.25
C ILE A 79 -8.56 4.67 -24.14
N ALA A 80 -7.96 4.52 -22.95
CA ALA A 80 -8.60 3.88 -21.79
C ALA A 80 -9.96 4.53 -21.46
N LYS A 81 -9.98 5.87 -21.40
CA LYS A 81 -11.21 6.63 -21.16
C LYS A 81 -12.23 6.46 -22.28
N SER A 82 -11.79 6.40 -23.54
CA SER A 82 -12.68 6.22 -24.70
C SER A 82 -13.44 4.88 -24.68
N VAL A 83 -12.91 3.87 -23.99
CA VAL A 83 -13.55 2.55 -23.82
C VAL A 83 -14.22 2.37 -22.44
N GLY A 84 -14.28 3.43 -21.63
CA GLY A 84 -14.96 3.45 -20.33
C GLY A 84 -14.10 3.03 -19.13
N LEU A 85 -12.79 2.90 -19.28
CA LEU A 85 -11.86 2.66 -18.17
C LEU A 85 -11.42 3.97 -17.52
N GLU A 86 -11.26 3.97 -16.21
CA GLU A 86 -10.59 5.06 -15.50
C GLU A 86 -9.07 4.99 -15.72
N ALA A 87 -8.46 6.13 -16.04
CA ALA A 87 -7.02 6.24 -16.24
C ALA A 87 -6.34 6.90 -15.02
N HIS A 88 -5.58 6.12 -14.26
CA HIS A 88 -4.86 6.61 -13.08
C HIS A 88 -3.36 6.58 -13.32
N ARG A 89 -2.66 7.65 -12.95
CA ARG A 89 -1.19 7.69 -13.01
C ARG A 89 -0.62 6.94 -11.82
N TRP A 90 0.12 5.86 -12.06
CA TRP A 90 0.89 5.14 -11.05
C TRP A 90 2.21 5.85 -10.75
N MET A 91 2.33 6.40 -9.54
CA MET A 91 3.50 7.13 -9.10
C MET A 91 4.27 6.35 -8.04
N TRP A 92 5.56 6.09 -8.31
CA TRP A 92 6.50 5.69 -7.26
C TRP A 92 6.70 6.89 -6.33
N THR A 93 6.33 6.74 -5.07
CA THR A 93 6.15 7.87 -4.15
C THR A 93 7.43 8.16 -3.38
N LEU A 94 7.86 7.27 -2.49
CA LEU A 94 9.08 7.48 -1.69
C LEU A 94 10.32 6.80 -2.29
N ASN A 95 10.16 5.79 -3.13
CA ASN A 95 11.27 5.18 -3.87
C ASN A 95 11.53 5.98 -5.18
N ARG A 96 12.47 6.93 -5.14
CA ARG A 96 12.80 7.88 -6.22
C ARG A 96 14.27 7.77 -6.60
N GLY A 97 14.55 7.08 -7.69
CA GLY A 97 15.91 6.81 -8.19
C GLY A 97 16.33 7.69 -9.37
N GLU A 98 15.57 8.73 -9.69
CA GLU A 98 15.87 9.62 -10.80
C GLU A 98 17.20 10.32 -10.60
N LYS A 99 17.99 10.37 -11.68
CA LYS A 99 19.33 10.95 -11.69
C LYS A 99 19.36 12.38 -11.13
N GLU A 100 18.42 13.22 -11.57
CA GLU A 100 18.35 14.62 -11.14
C GLU A 100 18.12 14.77 -9.63
N VAL A 101 17.24 13.96 -9.05
CA VAL A 101 16.96 14.00 -7.59
C VAL A 101 18.17 13.47 -6.81
N LEU A 102 18.80 12.38 -7.28
CA LEU A 102 19.99 11.81 -6.65
C LEU A 102 21.20 12.75 -6.66
N GLU A 103 21.45 13.43 -7.78
CA GLU A 103 22.60 14.31 -7.95
C GLU A 103 22.43 15.64 -7.22
N ASN A 104 21.24 16.24 -7.28
CA ASN A 104 21.00 17.57 -6.73
C ASN A 104 20.55 17.55 -5.26
N HIS A 105 19.93 16.44 -4.81
CA HIS A 105 19.36 16.32 -3.46
C HIS A 105 19.73 15.00 -2.76
N PRO A 106 21.03 14.60 -2.70
CA PRO A 106 21.44 13.38 -2.02
C PRO A 106 21.12 13.39 -0.51
N ASP A 107 20.97 14.56 0.08
CA ASP A 107 20.62 14.76 1.48
C ASP A 107 19.13 14.47 1.78
N TRP A 108 18.27 14.34 0.75
CA TRP A 108 16.86 14.01 0.91
C TRP A 108 16.62 12.54 1.27
N TYR A 109 17.60 11.68 0.97
CA TYR A 109 17.46 10.24 1.11
C TYR A 109 17.50 9.78 2.57
N ALA A 110 16.79 8.70 2.84
CA ALA A 110 16.75 8.07 4.14
C ALA A 110 18.13 7.52 4.53
N VAL A 111 18.41 7.55 5.83
CA VAL A 111 19.63 6.98 6.41
C VAL A 111 19.24 5.80 7.30
N SER A 112 19.96 4.68 7.16
CA SER A 112 19.75 3.47 7.97
C SER A 112 20.32 3.64 9.38
N ARG A 113 19.98 2.73 10.29
CA ARG A 113 20.51 2.71 11.66
C ARG A 113 22.04 2.54 11.69
N LYS A 114 22.64 1.96 10.65
CA LYS A 114 24.12 1.93 10.47
C LYS A 114 24.72 3.28 10.03
N GLY A 115 23.91 4.30 9.79
CA GLY A 115 24.38 5.58 9.26
C GLY A 115 24.61 5.56 7.74
N LEU A 116 24.11 4.55 7.02
CA LEU A 116 24.27 4.45 5.57
C LEU A 116 23.16 5.23 4.86
N SER A 117 23.54 6.16 3.98
CA SER A 117 22.59 6.89 3.12
C SER A 117 22.07 6.00 2.00
N CYS A 118 20.75 5.96 1.83
CA CYS A 118 20.10 5.23 0.75
C CYS A 118 20.48 5.78 -0.64
N ALA A 119 20.94 7.03 -0.76
CA ALA A 119 21.40 7.60 -2.03
C ALA A 119 22.62 6.83 -2.58
N THR A 120 23.54 6.43 -1.70
CA THR A 120 24.82 5.82 -2.05
C THR A 120 24.89 4.32 -1.73
N HIS A 121 24.14 3.85 -0.73
CA HIS A 121 24.12 2.48 -0.25
C HIS A 121 22.68 1.95 -0.26
N PRO A 122 22.12 1.63 -1.43
CA PRO A 122 20.75 1.17 -1.51
C PRO A 122 20.56 -0.20 -0.85
N PRO A 123 19.44 -0.41 -0.15
CA PRO A 123 19.11 -1.69 0.44
C PRO A 123 18.63 -2.68 -0.63
N TYR A 124 19.04 -3.94 -0.50
CA TYR A 124 18.60 -5.10 -1.30
C TYR A 124 18.99 -5.06 -2.79
N VAL A 125 18.50 -4.07 -3.54
CA VAL A 125 18.62 -3.95 -4.99
C VAL A 125 19.08 -2.57 -5.40
N GLY A 126 19.80 -2.49 -6.52
CA GLY A 126 20.49 -1.29 -6.97
C GLY A 126 19.58 -0.09 -7.28
N TYR A 127 18.28 -0.28 -7.45
CA TYR A 127 17.33 0.80 -7.75
C TYR A 127 16.57 1.33 -6.52
N TYR A 128 16.68 0.71 -5.34
CA TYR A 128 16.00 1.19 -4.14
C TYR A 128 16.63 2.48 -3.64
N ARG A 129 15.91 3.59 -3.79
CA ARG A 129 16.33 4.95 -3.46
C ARG A 129 15.22 5.64 -2.70
N TRP A 130 15.21 5.45 -1.38
CA TRP A 130 14.12 5.90 -0.51
C TRP A 130 14.35 7.33 -0.02
N LEU A 131 13.46 8.24 -0.36
CA LEU A 131 13.38 9.58 0.21
C LEU A 131 12.89 9.54 1.66
N CYS A 132 13.31 10.51 2.46
CA CYS A 132 12.87 10.65 3.83
C CYS A 132 11.56 11.45 3.93
N PRO A 133 10.43 10.85 4.34
CA PRO A 133 9.14 11.55 4.45
C PRO A 133 9.12 12.62 5.56
N SER A 134 10.12 12.65 6.44
CA SER A 134 10.23 13.66 7.51
C SER A 134 10.79 15.01 7.04
N LYS A 135 11.31 15.10 5.81
CA LYS A 135 11.91 16.32 5.26
C LYS A 135 10.85 17.19 4.58
N PRO A 136 10.67 18.46 4.99
CA PRO A 136 9.69 19.36 4.35
C PRO A 136 9.89 19.50 2.83
N GLU A 137 11.14 19.49 2.37
CA GLU A 137 11.51 19.62 0.96
C GLU A 137 11.03 18.42 0.14
N VAL A 138 11.18 17.20 0.70
CA VAL A 138 10.65 15.97 0.10
C VAL A 138 9.12 16.01 0.04
N GLN A 139 8.46 16.47 1.12
CA GLN A 139 7.01 16.60 1.13
C GLN A 139 6.54 17.59 0.07
N GLU A 140 7.20 18.74 -0.07
CA GLU A 140 6.87 19.74 -1.09
C GLU A 140 7.13 19.25 -2.51
N TYR A 141 8.25 18.58 -2.75
CA TYR A 141 8.54 17.91 -4.02
C TYR A 141 7.41 16.96 -4.42
N LEU A 142 7.01 16.04 -3.54
CA LEU A 142 5.95 15.06 -3.82
C LEU A 142 4.59 15.71 -4.00
N LYS A 143 4.25 16.72 -3.18
CA LYS A 143 3.02 17.51 -3.36
C LYS A 143 2.97 18.15 -4.76
N ASN A 144 4.09 18.70 -5.23
CA ASN A 144 4.15 19.33 -6.55
C ASN A 144 4.08 18.31 -7.69
N GLN A 145 4.69 17.12 -7.54
CA GLN A 145 4.51 16.02 -8.49
C GLN A 145 3.03 15.63 -8.62
N VAL A 146 2.32 15.42 -7.49
CA VAL A 146 0.89 15.09 -7.50
C VAL A 146 0.05 16.22 -8.13
N LYS A 147 0.34 17.49 -7.81
CA LYS A 147 -0.36 18.62 -8.43
C LYS A 147 -0.23 18.62 -9.95
N MET A 148 0.99 18.49 -10.47
CA MET A 148 1.28 18.50 -11.91
C MET A 148 0.63 17.32 -12.64
N ILE A 149 0.67 16.12 -12.04
CA ILE A 149 0.01 14.93 -12.60
C ILE A 149 -1.50 15.17 -12.70
N LEU A 150 -2.13 15.65 -11.63
CA LEU A 150 -3.58 15.80 -11.55
C LEU A 150 -4.13 17.05 -12.26
N GLU A 151 -3.28 17.89 -12.83
CA GLU A 151 -3.66 19.00 -13.71
C GLU A 151 -4.08 18.54 -15.10
N LYS A 152 -3.67 17.34 -15.52
CA LYS A 152 -4.00 16.82 -16.85
C LYS A 152 -5.45 16.33 -16.90
N ASP A 153 -6.17 16.72 -17.95
CA ASP A 153 -7.60 16.42 -18.14
C ASP A 153 -7.87 14.93 -18.45
N ASN A 154 -6.90 14.28 -19.07
CA ASN A 154 -6.91 12.87 -19.44
C ASN A 154 -6.60 11.92 -18.27
N ILE A 155 -6.25 12.41 -17.08
CA ILE A 155 -6.00 11.59 -15.89
C ILE A 155 -7.19 11.69 -14.93
N ASP A 156 -7.78 10.57 -14.51
CA ASP A 156 -8.92 10.51 -13.58
C ASP A 156 -8.49 10.47 -12.11
N GLY A 157 -7.28 9.98 -11.85
CA GLY A 157 -6.75 9.83 -10.50
C GLY A 157 -5.26 9.52 -10.46
N ILE A 158 -4.75 9.36 -9.24
CA ILE A 158 -3.37 8.98 -8.98
C ILE A 158 -3.35 7.74 -8.09
N HIS A 159 -2.44 6.82 -8.40
CA HIS A 159 -2.18 5.62 -7.61
C HIS A 159 -0.78 5.69 -7.00
N LEU A 160 -0.72 5.72 -5.67
CA LEU A 160 0.53 5.81 -4.91
C LEU A 160 1.13 4.42 -4.72
N ASP A 161 2.34 4.20 -5.21
CA ASP A 161 3.12 3.00 -4.92
C ASP A 161 4.42 3.39 -4.20
N TYR A 162 5.05 2.42 -3.54
CA TYR A 162 6.23 2.63 -2.69
C TYR A 162 6.02 3.77 -1.68
N VAL A 163 4.80 3.92 -1.16
CA VAL A 163 4.44 4.92 -0.16
C VAL A 163 4.54 4.33 1.25
N ARG A 164 5.78 4.08 1.65
CA ARG A 164 6.18 3.39 2.88
C ARG A 164 7.65 3.68 3.20
N PHE A 165 8.14 3.20 4.33
CA PHE A 165 9.59 3.08 4.51
C PHE A 165 10.09 1.88 3.71
N CYS A 166 11.41 1.87 3.43
CA CYS A 166 12.06 0.65 2.95
C CYS A 166 11.68 -0.53 3.85
N ASP A 167 11.50 -1.69 3.22
CA ASP A 167 11.26 -2.96 3.85
C ASP A 167 12.29 -3.20 4.96
N VAL A 168 11.88 -3.01 6.21
CA VAL A 168 12.71 -3.29 7.40
C VAL A 168 12.93 -4.79 7.52
N ILE A 169 11.90 -5.55 7.13
CA ILE A 169 11.90 -7.00 6.99
C ILE A 169 11.23 -7.30 5.63
N LEU A 170 11.88 -8.09 4.79
CA LEU A 170 11.28 -8.62 3.57
C LEU A 170 10.22 -9.68 3.91
N PRO A 171 9.22 -9.90 3.04
CA PRO A 171 8.40 -11.11 3.09
C PRO A 171 9.26 -12.38 3.18
N VAL A 172 8.84 -13.33 4.02
CA VAL A 172 9.68 -14.47 4.44
C VAL A 172 10.18 -15.33 3.28
N ASN A 173 9.39 -15.44 2.20
CA ASN A 173 9.80 -16.26 1.06
C ASN A 173 10.92 -15.62 0.22
N LEU A 174 11.15 -14.31 0.36
CA LEU A 174 12.21 -13.60 -0.37
C LEU A 174 13.59 -13.76 0.28
N TRP A 175 13.66 -14.14 1.56
CA TRP A 175 14.90 -14.20 2.34
C TRP A 175 15.95 -15.12 1.71
N GLN A 176 15.53 -16.26 1.18
CA GLN A 176 16.42 -17.21 0.52
C GLN A 176 17.04 -16.60 -0.75
N GLY A 177 16.26 -15.87 -1.54
CA GLY A 177 16.75 -15.20 -2.76
C GLY A 177 17.79 -14.12 -2.44
N TYR A 178 17.58 -13.38 -1.35
CA TYR A 178 18.51 -12.36 -0.88
C TYR A 178 19.64 -12.90 0.02
N LYS A 179 19.62 -14.20 0.35
CA LYS A 179 20.58 -14.87 1.25
C LYS A 179 20.73 -14.14 2.59
N ILE A 180 19.60 -13.77 3.18
CA ILE A 180 19.52 -12.95 4.39
C ILE A 180 18.63 -13.61 5.45
N ASP A 181 18.94 -13.42 6.73
CA ASP A 181 18.07 -13.77 7.85
C ASP A 181 17.54 -12.49 8.49
N GLN A 182 16.24 -12.24 8.36
CA GLN A 182 15.54 -11.11 8.98
C GLN A 182 14.51 -11.57 10.00
N SER A 183 14.82 -12.64 10.74
CA SER A 183 14.10 -13.03 11.96
C SER A 183 14.10 -11.94 13.04
N ARG A 184 14.93 -10.91 12.85
CA ARG A 184 15.00 -9.66 13.59
C ARG A 184 15.26 -8.49 12.64
N GLU A 185 14.98 -7.27 13.10
CA GLU A 185 15.30 -6.05 12.36
C GLU A 185 16.82 -5.84 12.30
N LEU A 186 17.38 -5.83 11.09
CA LEU A 186 18.80 -5.58 10.90
C LEU A 186 19.07 -4.07 10.72
N PRO A 187 20.10 -3.51 11.39
CA PRO A 187 20.42 -2.08 11.33
C PRO A 187 20.59 -1.48 9.92
N GLU A 188 21.10 -2.26 8.97
CA GLU A 188 21.30 -1.87 7.57
C GLU A 188 20.00 -1.60 6.80
N TYR A 189 18.88 -2.23 7.20
CA TYR A 189 17.56 -2.08 6.57
C TYR A 189 16.56 -1.31 7.45
N ASP A 190 16.93 -0.97 8.68
CA ASP A 190 16.14 -0.14 9.59
C ASP A 190 16.41 1.35 9.30
N PHE A 191 15.54 1.99 8.52
CA PHE A 191 15.67 3.41 8.14
C PHE A 191 14.95 4.36 9.11
N CYS A 192 15.10 5.66 8.82
CA CYS A 192 14.63 6.81 9.61
C CYS A 192 15.66 7.35 10.62
N TYR A 193 16.96 7.14 10.40
CA TYR A 193 18.02 7.61 11.31
C TYR A 193 18.82 8.81 10.78
N CYS A 194 18.30 9.52 9.77
CA CYS A 194 18.90 10.78 9.35
C CYS A 194 18.72 11.85 10.44
N GLU A 195 19.55 12.89 10.40
CA GLU A 195 19.54 13.97 11.41
C GLU A 195 18.14 14.57 11.62
N THR A 196 17.41 14.84 10.54
CA THR A 196 16.04 15.36 10.60
C THR A 196 15.10 14.46 11.42
N CYS A 197 15.16 13.14 11.21
CA CYS A 197 14.30 12.20 11.93
C CYS A 197 14.69 12.08 13.40
N ARG A 198 15.99 11.97 13.67
CA ARG A 198 16.53 11.87 15.04
C ARG A 198 16.20 13.11 15.86
N ALA A 199 16.42 14.30 15.30
CA ALA A 199 16.12 15.57 15.95
C ALA A 199 14.62 15.72 16.24
N LYS A 200 13.75 15.42 15.26
CA LYS A 200 12.29 15.47 15.45
C LYS A 200 11.81 14.49 16.52
N TYR A 201 12.29 13.25 16.49
CA TYR A 201 11.92 12.26 17.51
C TYR A 201 12.41 12.66 18.90
N LYS A 202 13.65 13.13 19.01
CA LYS A 202 14.20 13.63 20.29
C LYS A 202 13.40 14.83 20.83
N ALA A 203 12.96 15.73 19.95
CA ALA A 203 12.09 16.84 20.36
C ALA A 203 10.72 16.37 20.84
N GLU A 204 10.13 15.35 20.19
CA GLU A 204 8.81 14.82 20.54
C GLU A 204 8.83 13.91 21.79
N TYR A 205 9.90 13.15 22.02
CA TYR A 205 9.96 12.06 23.01
C TYR A 205 11.12 12.16 24.02
N GLY A 206 12.00 13.15 23.89
CA GLY A 206 13.07 13.43 24.85
C GLY A 206 14.33 12.56 24.73
N VAL A 207 14.41 11.63 23.78
CA VAL A 207 15.54 10.70 23.60
C VAL A 207 15.92 10.56 22.12
N ASP A 208 17.22 10.44 21.82
CA ASP A 208 17.66 10.12 20.45
C ASP A 208 17.31 8.65 20.14
N PRO A 209 16.74 8.31 18.97
CA PRO A 209 16.41 6.91 18.69
C PRO A 209 17.64 5.98 18.64
N LEU A 210 18.86 6.51 18.49
CA LEU A 210 20.11 5.72 18.61
C LEU A 210 20.47 5.36 20.06
N GLU A 211 19.90 6.06 21.05
CA GLU A 211 20.11 5.78 22.48
C GLU A 211 19.13 4.73 23.02
N ILE A 212 18.17 4.29 22.20
CA ILE A 212 17.20 3.24 22.57
C ILE A 212 17.87 1.87 22.41
N GLU A 213 17.91 1.07 23.48
CA GLU A 213 18.53 -0.27 23.48
C GLU A 213 17.84 -1.26 22.52
N HIS A 214 16.49 -1.23 22.49
CA HIS A 214 15.66 -2.10 21.63
C HIS A 214 14.67 -1.27 20.80
N PRO A 215 15.14 -0.60 19.74
CA PRO A 215 14.28 0.32 18.96
C PRO A 215 13.17 -0.39 18.20
N ASP A 216 13.33 -1.68 17.87
CA ASP A 216 12.31 -2.56 17.28
C ASP A 216 11.13 -2.79 18.24
N GLN A 217 11.39 -2.81 19.55
CA GLN A 217 10.38 -2.98 20.58
C GLN A 217 9.72 -1.64 20.98
N SER A 218 10.31 -0.50 20.64
CA SER A 218 9.81 0.82 21.02
C SER A 218 8.49 1.18 20.30
N PRO A 219 7.34 1.25 21.01
CA PRO A 219 6.06 1.58 20.38
C PRO A 219 6.02 3.02 19.89
N SER A 220 6.62 3.96 20.64
CA SER A 220 6.71 5.37 20.25
C SER A 220 7.57 5.56 19.00
N TRP A 221 8.66 4.82 18.86
CA TRP A 221 9.51 4.90 17.67
C TRP A 221 8.81 4.35 16.42
N ARG A 222 8.06 3.25 16.57
CA ARG A 222 7.21 2.73 15.49
C ARG A 222 6.12 3.72 15.11
N LYS A 223 5.38 4.25 16.10
CA LYS A 223 4.32 5.25 15.88
C LYS A 223 4.85 6.49 15.17
N PHE A 224 5.98 7.05 15.62
CA PHE A 224 6.62 8.20 14.97
C PHE A 224 6.81 7.96 13.47
N ARG A 225 7.33 6.78 13.09
CA ARG A 225 7.55 6.42 11.68
C ARG A 225 6.24 6.29 10.90
N TYR A 226 5.22 5.66 11.50
CA TYR A 226 3.89 5.59 10.88
C TYR A 226 3.36 6.99 10.58
N GLU A 227 3.45 7.91 11.55
CA GLU A 227 2.96 9.28 11.40
C GLU A 227 3.69 10.09 10.32
N ARG A 228 4.96 9.78 10.01
CA ARG A 228 5.66 10.44 8.90
C ARG A 228 5.03 10.07 7.55
N VAL A 229 4.66 8.81 7.37
CA VAL A 229 3.99 8.35 6.16
C VAL A 229 2.54 8.83 6.15
N ASN A 230 1.80 8.69 7.26
CA ASN A 230 0.40 9.12 7.37
C ASN A 230 0.23 10.61 7.05
N SER A 231 1.08 11.47 7.62
CA SER A 231 1.04 12.91 7.36
C SER A 231 1.30 13.22 5.89
N LEU A 232 2.29 12.58 5.26
CA LEU A 232 2.57 12.76 3.84
C LEU A 232 1.38 12.32 2.98
N VAL A 233 0.88 11.10 3.18
CA VAL A 233 -0.23 10.55 2.37
C VAL A 233 -1.48 11.42 2.49
N ASN A 234 -1.82 11.87 3.69
CA ASN A 234 -3.00 12.71 3.91
C ASN A 234 -2.86 14.09 3.26
N GLN A 235 -1.65 14.67 3.18
CA GLN A 235 -1.40 15.90 2.40
C GLN A 235 -1.57 15.65 0.89
N LEU A 236 -1.11 14.51 0.37
CA LEU A 236 -1.29 14.16 -1.04
C LEU A 236 -2.76 13.92 -1.38
N ALA A 237 -3.51 13.28 -0.46
CA ALA A 237 -4.93 13.05 -0.61
C ALA A 237 -5.73 14.37 -0.63
N GLU A 238 -5.39 15.31 0.25
CA GLU A 238 -6.01 16.64 0.25
C GLU A 238 -5.87 17.33 -1.11
N ILE A 239 -4.68 17.28 -1.72
CA ILE A 239 -4.44 17.84 -3.07
C ILE A 239 -5.33 17.15 -4.12
N ALA A 240 -5.41 15.82 -4.09
CA ALA A 240 -6.22 15.08 -5.05
C ALA A 240 -7.70 15.41 -4.92
N HIS A 241 -8.21 15.46 -3.68
CA HIS A 241 -9.60 15.80 -3.38
C HIS A 241 -9.94 17.25 -3.74
N GLN A 242 -9.03 18.21 -3.49
CA GLN A 242 -9.20 19.61 -3.94
C GLN A 242 -9.34 19.71 -5.47
N LYS A 243 -8.59 18.88 -6.21
CA LYS A 243 -8.71 18.77 -7.68
C LYS A 243 -9.88 17.89 -8.13
N LYS A 244 -10.66 17.33 -7.21
CA LYS A 244 -11.78 16.39 -7.47
C LYS A 244 -11.32 15.15 -8.27
N LYS A 245 -10.13 14.66 -7.97
CA LYS A 245 -9.54 13.46 -8.57
C LYS A 245 -9.43 12.35 -7.52
N VAL A 246 -9.48 11.12 -7.99
CA VAL A 246 -9.40 9.93 -7.13
C VAL A 246 -7.95 9.68 -6.71
N ILE A 247 -7.73 9.27 -5.47
CA ILE A 247 -6.43 8.84 -4.96
C ILE A 247 -6.52 7.44 -4.34
N THR A 248 -5.65 6.55 -4.81
CA THR A 248 -5.54 5.17 -4.31
C THR A 248 -4.09 4.82 -4.01
N ALA A 249 -3.82 3.70 -3.34
CA ALA A 249 -2.46 3.28 -3.06
C ALA A 249 -2.28 1.75 -3.06
N ALA A 250 -1.10 1.30 -3.49
CA ALA A 250 -0.61 -0.06 -3.24
C ALA A 250 -0.03 -0.16 -1.83
N VAL A 251 -0.53 -1.12 -1.07
CA VAL A 251 -0.19 -1.28 0.35
C VAL A 251 0.20 -2.72 0.67
N PHE A 252 0.88 -2.94 1.78
CA PHE A 252 1.23 -4.29 2.24
C PHE A 252 -0.03 -5.05 2.69
N PRO A 253 -0.04 -6.40 2.56
CA PRO A 253 -1.25 -7.23 2.55
C PRO A 253 -2.24 -6.99 3.68
N THR A 254 -1.76 -6.84 4.91
CA THR A 254 -2.62 -6.61 6.08
C THR A 254 -2.14 -5.43 6.91
N PRO A 255 -3.01 -4.76 7.68
CA PRO A 255 -2.62 -3.69 8.59
C PRO A 255 -1.53 -4.08 9.57
N GLU A 256 -1.55 -5.31 10.11
CA GLU A 256 -0.50 -5.81 11.02
C GLU A 256 0.84 -5.92 10.31
N ILE A 257 0.88 -6.64 9.18
CA ILE A 257 2.11 -6.87 8.42
C ILE A 257 2.69 -5.55 7.95
N ALA A 258 1.86 -4.68 7.36
CA ALA A 258 2.27 -3.39 6.82
C ALA A 258 2.94 -2.48 7.87
N ARG A 259 2.35 -2.39 9.07
CA ARG A 259 2.93 -1.65 10.20
C ARG A 259 4.23 -2.29 10.69
N ARG A 260 4.28 -3.61 10.76
CA ARG A 260 5.41 -4.36 11.31
C ARG A 260 6.63 -4.37 10.39
N ILE A 261 6.48 -4.51 9.08
CA ILE A 261 7.65 -4.76 8.22
C ILE A 261 8.04 -3.58 7.33
N VAL A 262 7.12 -2.65 7.04
CA VAL A 262 7.39 -1.49 6.15
C VAL A 262 6.95 -0.14 6.72
N ARG A 263 6.49 -0.11 7.98
CA ARG A 263 6.01 1.11 8.66
C ARG A 263 4.87 1.83 7.95
N GLN A 264 4.00 1.06 7.29
CA GLN A 264 2.88 1.57 6.52
C GLN A 264 1.58 1.34 7.30
N ASP A 265 0.98 2.40 7.82
CA ASP A 265 -0.28 2.35 8.59
C ASP A 265 -1.45 2.89 7.77
N TRP A 266 -1.79 2.15 6.72
CA TRP A 266 -2.73 2.59 5.70
C TRP A 266 -4.18 2.72 6.18
N THR A 267 -4.49 2.23 7.37
CA THR A 267 -5.81 2.37 8.01
C THR A 267 -6.09 3.82 8.46
N ASN A 268 -5.04 4.62 8.63
CA ASN A 268 -5.10 6.01 9.07
C ASN A 268 -5.03 7.02 7.90
N TRP A 269 -5.14 6.58 6.66
CA TRP A 269 -5.06 7.45 5.49
C TRP A 269 -6.45 7.89 5.01
N ASN A 270 -6.53 9.02 4.30
CA ASN A 270 -7.77 9.57 3.75
C ASN A 270 -7.84 9.33 2.23
N LEU A 271 -7.74 8.07 1.81
CA LEU A 271 -7.78 7.68 0.40
C LEU A 271 -9.18 7.29 -0.06
N ASP A 272 -9.35 7.12 -1.37
CA ASP A 272 -10.59 6.63 -1.99
C ASP A 272 -10.59 5.10 -2.20
N GLY A 273 -9.47 4.43 -1.90
CA GLY A 273 -9.33 2.98 -1.95
C GLY A 273 -7.88 2.54 -1.84
N VAL A 274 -7.69 1.26 -1.53
CA VAL A 274 -6.36 0.64 -1.43
C VAL A 274 -6.31 -0.69 -2.18
N CYS A 275 -5.13 -1.00 -2.70
CA CYS A 275 -4.80 -2.26 -3.33
C CYS A 275 -3.76 -2.99 -2.47
N PRO A 276 -4.16 -3.72 -1.40
CA PRO A 276 -3.21 -4.53 -0.64
C PRO A 276 -2.58 -5.59 -1.55
N MET A 277 -1.26 -5.68 -1.55
CA MET A 277 -0.47 -6.65 -2.29
C MET A 277 -0.51 -8.01 -1.57
N ILE A 278 -1.64 -8.71 -1.68
CA ILE A 278 -1.90 -10.00 -1.03
C ILE A 278 -1.20 -11.13 -1.81
N TYR A 279 0.12 -11.01 -1.93
CA TYR A 279 0.98 -11.90 -2.68
C TYR A 279 1.31 -13.10 -1.80
N HIS A 280 0.32 -14.00 -1.63
CA HIS A 280 0.37 -15.13 -0.70
C HIS A 280 1.66 -15.97 -0.80
N GLY A 281 2.21 -16.15 -2.01
CA GLY A 281 3.47 -16.87 -2.23
C GLY A 281 4.68 -16.18 -1.60
N PHE A 282 4.68 -14.86 -1.45
CA PHE A 282 5.74 -14.11 -0.77
C PHE A 282 5.76 -14.39 0.75
N TYR A 283 4.64 -14.85 1.30
CA TYR A 283 4.46 -15.16 2.72
C TYR A 283 4.42 -16.66 3.01
N ARG A 284 4.55 -17.52 1.98
CA ARG A 284 4.40 -18.99 2.08
C ARG A 284 3.00 -19.41 2.56
N GLU A 285 2.01 -18.58 2.28
CA GLU A 285 0.64 -18.82 2.67
C GLU A 285 -0.15 -19.50 1.53
N PRO A 286 -1.18 -20.29 1.84
CA PRO A 286 -2.08 -20.83 0.82
C PRO A 286 -3.02 -19.75 0.28
N VAL A 287 -3.66 -20.01 -0.86
CA VAL A 287 -4.68 -19.11 -1.46
C VAL A 287 -5.78 -18.70 -0.49
N THR A 288 -6.15 -19.55 0.48
CA THR A 288 -7.19 -19.22 1.47
C THR A 288 -6.82 -18.03 2.35
N TRP A 289 -5.53 -17.79 2.58
CA TRP A 289 -5.05 -16.64 3.34
C TRP A 289 -5.41 -15.30 2.69
N ILE A 290 -5.71 -15.29 1.38
CA ILE A 290 -6.22 -14.11 0.71
C ILE A 290 -7.51 -13.61 1.38
N GLY A 291 -8.37 -14.52 1.85
CA GLY A 291 -9.58 -14.19 2.59
C GLY A 291 -9.27 -13.51 3.92
N ASP A 292 -8.38 -14.12 4.71
CA ASP A 292 -7.95 -13.57 6.02
C ASP A 292 -7.39 -12.15 5.88
N ALA A 293 -6.55 -11.92 4.87
CA ALA A 293 -5.96 -10.60 4.61
C ALA A 293 -7.00 -9.55 4.22
N VAL A 294 -7.99 -9.93 3.41
CA VAL A 294 -9.11 -9.05 3.04
C VAL A 294 -9.96 -8.71 4.27
N GLU A 295 -10.33 -9.70 5.07
CA GLU A 295 -11.15 -9.49 6.27
C GLU A 295 -10.45 -8.61 7.30
N GLU A 296 -9.15 -8.82 7.55
CA GLU A 296 -8.37 -7.97 8.45
C GLU A 296 -8.38 -6.52 7.95
N GLY A 297 -8.14 -6.32 6.65
CA GLY A 297 -8.16 -4.98 6.05
C GLY A 297 -9.51 -4.28 6.18
N ILE A 298 -10.59 -4.97 5.86
CA ILE A 298 -11.96 -4.43 5.97
C ILE A 298 -12.30 -4.12 7.43
N HIS A 299 -11.93 -5.00 8.35
CA HIS A 299 -12.16 -4.83 9.78
C HIS A 299 -11.53 -3.53 10.29
N PHE A 300 -10.24 -3.32 10.03
CA PHE A 300 -9.55 -2.11 10.49
C PHE A 300 -10.00 -0.83 9.77
N LEU A 301 -10.39 -0.93 8.48
CA LEU A 301 -10.91 0.23 7.76
C LEU A 301 -12.30 0.64 8.20
N ASN A 302 -13.08 -0.28 8.78
CA ASN A 302 -14.42 -0.03 9.29
C ASN A 302 -15.30 0.78 8.29
N GLY A 303 -15.23 0.40 7.01
CA GLY A 303 -16.00 1.03 5.94
C GLY A 303 -15.49 2.39 5.43
N LYS A 304 -14.28 2.83 5.80
CA LYS A 304 -13.71 4.12 5.37
C LYS A 304 -13.57 4.26 3.85
N PHE A 305 -13.09 3.21 3.19
CA PHE A 305 -12.96 3.12 1.73
C PHE A 305 -12.82 1.66 1.27
N PRO A 306 -13.04 1.36 -0.03
CA PRO A 306 -12.94 -0.01 -0.55
C PRO A 306 -11.53 -0.60 -0.52
N VAL A 307 -11.48 -1.93 -0.38
CA VAL A 307 -10.28 -2.76 -0.54
C VAL A 307 -10.38 -3.50 -1.87
N TYR A 308 -9.35 -3.37 -2.72
CA TYR A 308 -9.22 -4.11 -3.97
C TYR A 308 -8.09 -5.13 -3.81
N ALA A 309 -8.41 -6.41 -3.68
CA ALA A 309 -7.41 -7.43 -3.37
C ALA A 309 -6.34 -7.54 -4.48
N GLY A 310 -5.10 -7.20 -4.15
CA GLY A 310 -3.96 -7.27 -5.07
C GLY A 310 -3.46 -8.70 -5.21
N LEU A 311 -3.54 -9.26 -6.41
CA LEU A 311 -3.15 -10.63 -6.71
C LEU A 311 -1.93 -10.64 -7.62
N TYR A 312 -0.83 -11.23 -7.16
CA TYR A 312 0.37 -11.47 -7.96
C TYR A 312 0.16 -12.71 -8.82
N LEU A 313 -0.14 -12.52 -10.09
CA LEU A 313 -0.48 -13.60 -11.03
C LEU A 313 0.57 -14.72 -11.08
N PRO A 314 1.89 -14.44 -11.05
CA PRO A 314 2.90 -15.50 -11.08
C PRO A 314 2.93 -16.44 -9.86
N ASP A 315 2.29 -16.09 -8.74
CA ASP A 315 2.21 -16.98 -7.57
C ASP A 315 1.17 -18.11 -7.74
N PHE A 316 0.22 -17.96 -8.68
CA PHE A 316 -0.82 -18.95 -8.93
C PHE A 316 -0.31 -20.05 -9.87
N LYS A 317 -0.33 -21.30 -9.41
CA LYS A 317 0.25 -22.45 -10.13
C LYS A 317 -0.71 -23.07 -11.14
N SER A 318 -1.98 -22.68 -11.11
CA SER A 318 -3.01 -23.15 -12.04
C SER A 318 -4.18 -22.18 -12.13
N ASP A 319 -5.00 -22.34 -13.18
CA ASP A 319 -6.22 -21.55 -13.38
C ASP A 319 -7.24 -21.76 -12.26
N ALA A 320 -7.32 -22.99 -11.75
CA ALA A 320 -8.19 -23.33 -10.63
C ALA A 320 -7.75 -22.61 -9.35
N GLU A 321 -6.44 -22.44 -9.17
CA GLU A 321 -5.89 -21.71 -8.03
C GLU A 321 -6.18 -20.21 -8.14
N LEU A 322 -6.05 -19.62 -9.33
CA LEU A 322 -6.42 -18.23 -9.60
C LEU A 322 -7.93 -17.97 -9.42
N ASP A 323 -8.78 -18.83 -9.99
CA ASP A 323 -10.24 -18.79 -9.82
C ASP A 323 -10.62 -18.83 -8.34
N LYS A 324 -10.00 -19.75 -7.57
CA LYS A 324 -10.19 -19.84 -6.13
C LYS A 324 -9.74 -18.56 -5.42
N GLY A 325 -8.59 -17.98 -5.78
CA GLY A 325 -8.08 -16.75 -5.17
C GLY A 325 -8.99 -15.55 -5.40
N ILE A 326 -9.46 -15.36 -6.64
CA ILE A 326 -10.41 -14.30 -6.99
C ILE A 326 -11.70 -14.46 -6.19
N LYS A 327 -12.31 -15.65 -6.20
CA LYS A 327 -13.54 -15.90 -5.45
C LYS A 327 -13.36 -15.72 -3.95
N THR A 328 -12.25 -16.21 -3.40
CA THR A 328 -11.93 -16.07 -1.98
C THR A 328 -11.92 -14.59 -1.61
N ALA A 329 -11.16 -13.75 -2.33
CA ALA A 329 -11.12 -12.31 -2.06
C ALA A 329 -12.50 -11.65 -2.11
N LEU A 330 -13.30 -11.92 -3.15
CA LEU A 330 -14.61 -11.29 -3.33
C LEU A 330 -15.64 -11.76 -2.29
N GLN A 331 -15.65 -13.06 -1.94
CA GLN A 331 -16.53 -13.62 -0.91
C GLN A 331 -16.23 -13.06 0.49
N HIS A 332 -14.96 -12.74 0.76
CA HIS A 332 -14.52 -12.13 2.02
C HIS A 332 -14.68 -10.60 2.03
N GLY A 333 -15.29 -10.03 0.99
CA GLY A 333 -15.77 -8.63 0.98
C GLY A 333 -14.89 -7.65 0.22
N ALA A 334 -13.87 -8.10 -0.51
CA ALA A 334 -13.12 -7.22 -1.40
C ALA A 334 -14.07 -6.56 -2.41
N SER A 335 -13.89 -5.26 -2.64
CA SER A 335 -14.68 -4.48 -3.59
C SER A 335 -14.26 -4.72 -5.05
N GLY A 336 -13.22 -5.53 -5.25
CA GLY A 336 -12.71 -5.96 -6.54
C GLY A 336 -11.30 -6.53 -6.42
N ILE A 337 -10.65 -6.73 -7.56
CA ILE A 337 -9.33 -7.36 -7.68
C ILE A 337 -8.39 -6.40 -8.38
N SER A 338 -7.17 -6.24 -7.87
CA SER A 338 -6.06 -5.57 -8.56
C SER A 338 -5.11 -6.65 -9.09
N LEU A 339 -5.08 -6.87 -10.40
CA LEU A 339 -4.26 -7.91 -11.03
C LEU A 339 -2.86 -7.38 -11.31
N PHE A 340 -1.83 -7.99 -10.71
CA PHE A 340 -0.44 -7.64 -10.93
C PHE A 340 0.28 -8.78 -11.69
N GLY A 341 0.81 -8.46 -12.87
CA GLY A 341 1.41 -9.42 -13.79
C GLY A 341 0.80 -9.34 -15.19
N GLU A 342 1.09 -10.31 -16.04
CA GLU A 342 0.54 -10.38 -17.40
C GLU A 342 -0.94 -10.77 -17.39
N VAL A 343 -1.80 -9.89 -17.91
CA VAL A 343 -3.25 -10.10 -17.99
C VAL A 343 -3.63 -10.50 -19.41
N ASP A 344 -3.59 -11.81 -19.68
CA ASP A 344 -3.95 -12.41 -20.97
C ASP A 344 -5.45 -12.80 -21.05
N GLU A 345 -5.88 -13.35 -22.19
CA GLU A 345 -7.26 -13.82 -22.38
C GLU A 345 -7.70 -14.88 -21.37
N LYS A 346 -6.75 -15.68 -20.88
CA LYS A 346 -7.03 -16.74 -19.91
C LYS A 346 -7.38 -16.13 -18.56
N VAL A 347 -6.58 -15.18 -18.09
CA VAL A 347 -6.82 -14.42 -16.86
C VAL A 347 -8.16 -13.67 -16.95
N LEU A 348 -8.44 -13.01 -18.08
CA LEU A 348 -9.71 -12.32 -18.30
C LEU A 348 -10.91 -13.28 -18.29
N GLY A 349 -10.78 -14.46 -18.89
CA GLY A 349 -11.79 -15.51 -18.87
C GLY A 349 -12.08 -16.03 -17.46
N ILE A 350 -11.04 -16.24 -16.66
CA ILE A 350 -11.16 -16.66 -15.25
C ILE A 350 -11.85 -15.57 -14.42
N LEU A 351 -11.47 -14.30 -14.60
CA LEU A 351 -12.11 -13.18 -13.89
C LEU A 351 -13.61 -13.09 -14.23
N LYS A 352 -13.98 -13.15 -15.52
CA LYS A 352 -15.38 -13.17 -15.98
C LYS A 352 -16.17 -14.32 -15.37
N LYS A 353 -15.59 -15.52 -15.39
CA LYS A 353 -16.21 -16.72 -14.83
C LYS A 353 -16.49 -16.55 -13.33
N ALA A 354 -15.48 -16.13 -12.57
CA ALA A 354 -15.62 -15.93 -11.13
C ALA A 354 -16.74 -14.94 -10.79
N LEU A 355 -16.90 -13.88 -11.58
CA LEU A 355 -17.99 -12.90 -11.42
C LEU A 355 -19.39 -13.46 -11.68
N SER A 356 -19.52 -14.41 -12.61
CA SER A 356 -20.83 -15.03 -12.93
C SER A 356 -21.28 -16.06 -11.89
N GLU A 357 -20.37 -16.53 -11.04
CA GLU A 357 -20.61 -17.59 -10.05
C GLU A 357 -20.78 -17.05 -8.61
N LEU A 358 -20.70 -15.72 -8.43
CA LEU A 358 -20.89 -15.01 -7.16
C LEU A 358 -22.21 -14.22 -7.16
#